data_AF-A0AAD6PC62-F1
#
_entry.id   AF-A0AAD6PC62-F1
#
_cell.length_a   1.000
_cell.length_b   1.000
_cell.length_c   1.000
_cell.angle_alpha   90.00
_cell.angle_beta   90.00
_cell.angle_gamma   90.00
#
_symmetry.space_group_name_H-M   'P 1'
#
loop_
_entity.id
_entity.type
_entity.pdbx_description
1 polymer ?
#
loop_
_entity_poly.entity_id
_entity_poly.type
_entity_poly.pdbx_seq_one_letter_code
_entity_poly.pdbx_strand_id
1 'polypeptide(L)'
;MVEPFSRSFKGLIIWCILLYMIQCSLATSNKTGRHFHKWEVAYMYWSPDGVENVVMGINGQFPGPTIRARAGDIVHVQLTNKLHTEGVVIHWHGIRQRGTPWADGTASISQCVINPGETFDYRFTVDRAGTYFYHGHYGMQRSAGLYGALIVDVAEGEKEPFHYDGEFDLLLSDWWHQSVHHQEVGLSSKPMRWIGEPQALLVNGRGQYGCSMAAHYGNSSLSQCNITGNEQWAPYILHVDPNKTYRIRIASTTALASLNLAIGKAESD
;
A
#
# COMPACT_ATOMS: atom_id res chain seq x y z
N MET A 1 -63.10 -22.22 -39.25
CA MET A 1 -61.96 -23.05 -38.82
C MET A 1 -60.67 -22.33 -39.20
N VAL A 2 -59.96 -21.88 -38.17
CA VAL A 2 -58.53 -21.56 -37.99
C VAL A 2 -57.61 -21.39 -39.22
N GLU A 3 -56.87 -20.27 -39.23
CA GLU A 3 -55.70 -19.91 -40.08
C GLU A 3 -54.58 -20.98 -40.11
N PRO A 4 -53.55 -20.80 -40.97
CA PRO A 4 -52.20 -21.19 -40.60
C PRO A 4 -51.29 -19.97 -40.44
N PHE A 5 -51.10 -19.63 -39.18
CA PHE A 5 -50.18 -18.69 -38.51
C PHE A 5 -48.67 -18.97 -38.76
N SER A 6 -48.26 -19.60 -39.88
CA SER A 6 -46.93 -20.24 -39.96
C SER A 6 -45.78 -19.37 -40.50
N ARG A 7 -46.07 -18.26 -41.20
CA ARG A 7 -45.01 -17.35 -41.72
C ARG A 7 -44.50 -16.36 -40.69
N SER A 8 -45.34 -15.93 -39.75
CA SER A 8 -44.96 -14.97 -38.70
C SER A 8 -44.01 -15.57 -37.66
N PHE A 9 -44.19 -16.87 -37.35
CA PHE A 9 -43.41 -17.56 -36.31
C PHE A 9 -41.93 -17.74 -36.67
N LYS A 10 -41.62 -18.01 -37.95
CA LYS A 10 -40.23 -18.14 -38.43
C LYS A 10 -39.47 -16.82 -38.42
N GLY A 11 -40.14 -15.71 -38.75
CA GLY A 11 -39.57 -14.37 -38.69
C GLY A 11 -39.23 -13.97 -37.25
N LEU A 12 -40.13 -14.26 -36.30
CA LEU A 12 -39.91 -13.99 -34.88
C LEU A 12 -38.70 -14.75 -34.32
N ILE A 13 -38.56 -16.05 -34.67
CA ILE A 13 -37.44 -16.88 -34.21
C ILE A 13 -36.10 -16.34 -34.74
N ILE A 14 -36.03 -15.97 -36.03
CA ILE A 14 -34.80 -15.41 -36.62
C ILE A 14 -34.45 -14.07 -35.95
N TRP A 15 -35.46 -13.23 -35.65
CA TRP A 15 -35.25 -11.95 -34.97
C TRP A 15 -34.79 -12.12 -33.52
N CYS A 16 -35.34 -13.09 -32.79
CA CYS A 16 -34.89 -13.44 -31.44
C CYS A 16 -33.46 -14.00 -31.43
N ILE A 17 -33.09 -14.83 -32.43
CA ILE A 17 -31.72 -15.35 -32.57
C ILE A 17 -30.75 -14.21 -32.91
N LEU A 18 -31.12 -13.30 -33.81
CA LEU A 18 -30.31 -12.11 -34.13
C LEU A 18 -30.13 -11.20 -32.91
N LEU A 19 -31.18 -10.94 -32.13
CA LEU A 19 -31.11 -10.17 -30.89
C LEU A 19 -30.23 -10.85 -29.83
N TYR A 20 -30.34 -12.18 -29.69
CA TYR A 20 -29.51 -12.96 -28.77
C TYR A 20 -28.03 -12.96 -29.19
N MET A 21 -27.73 -13.07 -30.48
CA MET A 21 -26.37 -12.99 -31.03
C MET A 21 -25.77 -11.58 -30.88
N ILE A 22 -26.58 -10.52 -31.00
CA ILE A 22 -26.17 -9.13 -30.74
C ILE A 22 -25.92 -8.90 -29.24
N GLN A 23 -26.75 -9.45 -28.35
CA GLN A 23 -26.51 -9.42 -26.90
C GLN A 23 -25.25 -10.21 -26.51
N CYS A 24 -24.98 -11.34 -27.15
CA CYS A 24 -23.76 -12.12 -26.92
C CYS A 24 -22.49 -11.43 -27.42
N SER A 25 -22.59 -10.59 -28.47
CA SER A 25 -21.44 -9.82 -28.99
C SER A 25 -21.19 -8.50 -28.26
N LEU A 26 -22.16 -8.01 -27.48
CA LEU A 26 -22.02 -6.86 -26.57
C LEU A 26 -21.65 -7.25 -25.13
N ALA A 27 -21.63 -8.55 -24.79
CA ALA A 27 -21.11 -9.01 -23.52
C ALA A 27 -19.57 -8.96 -23.54
N THR A 28 -19.01 -7.76 -23.35
CA THR A 28 -17.63 -7.64 -22.90
C THR A 28 -17.54 -8.30 -21.53
N SER A 29 -17.08 -9.56 -21.50
CA SER A 29 -16.66 -10.19 -20.27
C SER A 29 -15.48 -9.40 -19.74
N ASN A 30 -15.72 -8.37 -18.93
CA ASN A 30 -14.69 -7.73 -18.12
C ASN A 30 -14.12 -8.82 -17.22
N LYS A 31 -12.99 -9.39 -17.64
CA LYS A 31 -12.32 -10.45 -16.92
C LYS A 31 -11.78 -9.83 -15.64
N THR A 32 -12.46 -10.06 -14.52
CA THR A 32 -11.99 -9.66 -13.20
C THR A 32 -10.59 -10.22 -12.96
N GLY A 33 -9.59 -9.35 -12.83
CA GLY A 33 -8.24 -9.74 -12.46
C GLY A 33 -8.24 -10.34 -11.05
N ARG A 34 -7.41 -11.35 -10.84
CA ARG A 34 -7.16 -11.93 -9.51
C ARG A 34 -5.67 -11.82 -9.22
N HIS A 35 -5.35 -11.04 -8.19
CA HIS A 35 -3.96 -10.81 -7.76
C HIS A 35 -3.71 -11.63 -6.50
N PHE A 36 -2.94 -12.71 -6.66
CA PHE A 36 -2.60 -13.60 -5.54
C PHE A 36 -1.22 -13.24 -5.00
N HIS A 37 -1.14 -13.02 -3.68
CA HIS A 37 0.09 -12.73 -2.97
C HIS A 37 0.26 -13.70 -1.81
N LYS A 38 1.44 -14.30 -1.71
CA LYS A 38 1.83 -15.12 -0.56
C LYS A 38 2.80 -14.32 0.30
N TRP A 39 2.37 -13.98 1.50
CA TRP A 39 3.11 -13.10 2.42
C TRP A 39 3.45 -13.80 3.72
N GLU A 40 4.64 -13.53 4.22
CA GLU A 40 5.11 -13.91 5.54
C GLU A 40 5.51 -12.64 6.30
N VAL A 41 4.95 -12.44 7.49
CA VAL A 41 5.33 -11.33 8.37
C VAL A 41 6.29 -11.85 9.42
N ALA A 42 7.48 -11.25 9.48
CA ALA A 42 8.53 -11.62 10.42
C ALA A 42 9.29 -10.38 10.89
N TYR A 43 9.89 -10.46 12.08
CA TYR A 43 10.93 -9.51 12.48
C TYR A 43 12.24 -9.81 11.76
N MET A 44 12.97 -8.75 11.43
CA MET A 44 14.30 -8.82 10.79
C MET A 44 15.15 -7.62 11.22
N TYR A 45 16.47 -7.78 11.19
CA TYR A 45 17.38 -6.65 11.34
C TYR A 45 17.39 -5.80 10.08
N TRP A 46 17.34 -4.49 10.24
CA TRP A 46 17.38 -3.51 9.16
C TRP A 46 17.86 -2.15 9.68
N SER A 47 18.36 -1.30 8.78
CA SER A 47 18.86 0.04 9.11
C SER A 47 18.14 1.10 8.25
N PRO A 48 16.91 1.53 8.61
CA PRO A 48 16.13 2.51 7.83
C PRO A 48 16.84 3.87 7.64
N ASP A 49 17.63 4.29 8.63
CA ASP A 49 18.28 5.60 8.70
C ASP A 49 19.79 5.53 8.97
N GLY A 50 20.38 4.34 8.84
CA GLY A 50 21.79 4.06 9.12
C GLY A 50 22.06 3.49 10.51
N VAL A 51 21.06 3.45 11.40
CA VAL A 51 21.16 2.78 12.70
C VAL A 51 20.41 1.44 12.64
N GLU A 52 21.13 0.34 12.91
CA GLU A 52 20.52 -0.99 12.90
C GLU A 52 19.50 -1.15 14.03
N ASN A 53 18.34 -1.69 13.69
CA ASN A 53 17.27 -2.02 14.61
C ASN A 53 16.48 -3.23 14.10
N VAL A 54 15.47 -3.65 14.86
CA VAL A 54 14.51 -4.66 14.44
C VAL A 54 13.31 -3.99 13.78
N VAL A 55 12.99 -4.41 12.55
CA VAL A 55 11.79 -3.99 11.81
C VAL A 55 10.87 -5.19 11.58
N MET A 56 9.56 -4.93 11.51
CA MET A 56 8.57 -5.92 11.09
C MET A 56 8.42 -5.85 9.57
N GLY A 57 9.02 -6.81 8.87
CA GLY A 57 9.03 -6.89 7.41
C GLY A 57 8.02 -7.88 6.85
N ILE A 58 7.76 -7.77 5.55
CA ILE A 58 6.96 -8.73 4.78
C ILE A 58 7.86 -9.37 3.74
N ASN A 59 7.96 -10.70 3.72
CA ASN A 59 8.82 -11.46 2.79
C ASN A 59 10.29 -11.00 2.80
N GLY A 60 10.83 -10.62 3.98
CA GLY A 60 12.23 -10.23 4.14
C GLY A 60 12.59 -8.86 3.57
N GLN A 61 11.61 -7.98 3.34
CA GLN A 61 11.83 -6.61 2.91
C GLN A 61 11.05 -5.58 3.75
N PHE A 62 11.57 -4.37 3.76
CA PHE A 62 10.99 -3.18 4.38
C PHE A 62 11.21 -1.96 3.46
N PRO A 63 10.16 -1.15 3.18
CA PRO A 63 8.74 -1.40 3.46
C PRO A 63 8.21 -2.69 2.79
N GLY A 64 6.97 -3.06 3.09
CA GLY A 64 6.32 -4.22 2.48
C GLY A 64 6.12 -4.08 0.97
N PRO A 65 5.89 -5.19 0.25
CA PRO A 65 5.69 -5.20 -1.20
C PRO A 65 4.49 -4.35 -1.65
N THR A 66 4.65 -3.57 -2.72
CA THR A 66 3.52 -2.88 -3.34
C THR A 66 2.53 -3.87 -3.95
N ILE A 67 1.25 -3.74 -3.59
CA ILE A 67 0.15 -4.35 -4.35
C ILE A 67 -0.25 -3.38 -5.45
N ARG A 68 -0.33 -3.85 -6.70
CA ARG A 68 -0.85 -3.05 -7.81
C ARG A 68 -1.90 -3.84 -8.57
N ALA A 69 -3.11 -3.29 -8.66
CA ALA A 69 -4.27 -3.91 -9.29
C ALA A 69 -5.10 -2.86 -10.04
N ARG A 70 -6.15 -3.27 -10.77
CA ARG A 70 -7.10 -2.35 -11.43
C ARG A 70 -8.42 -2.32 -10.69
N ALA A 71 -9.14 -1.20 -10.79
CA ALA A 71 -10.47 -1.09 -10.21
C ALA A 71 -11.40 -2.20 -10.74
N GLY A 72 -12.04 -2.92 -9.82
CA GLY A 72 -12.85 -4.11 -10.08
C GLY A 72 -12.14 -5.44 -9.83
N ASP A 73 -10.81 -5.46 -9.70
CA ASP A 73 -10.04 -6.69 -9.45
C ASP A 73 -10.23 -7.22 -8.03
N ILE A 74 -9.94 -8.51 -7.84
CA ILE A 74 -9.87 -9.17 -6.54
C ILE A 74 -8.41 -9.28 -6.12
N VAL A 75 -8.10 -8.73 -4.95
CA VAL A 75 -6.83 -8.96 -4.26
C VAL A 75 -7.02 -10.13 -3.30
N HIS A 76 -6.11 -11.10 -3.37
CA HIS A 76 -6.05 -12.26 -2.48
C HIS A 76 -4.66 -12.33 -1.85
N VAL A 77 -4.57 -12.01 -0.56
CA VAL A 77 -3.34 -12.14 0.22
C VAL A 77 -3.47 -13.30 1.19
N GLN A 78 -2.65 -14.33 0.99
CA GLN A 78 -2.45 -15.41 1.95
C GLN A 78 -1.30 -15.00 2.88
N LEU A 79 -1.65 -14.59 4.11
CA LEU A 79 -0.72 -14.07 5.09
C LEU A 79 -0.40 -15.15 6.12
N THR A 80 0.89 -15.48 6.27
CA THR A 80 1.39 -16.36 7.32
C THR A 80 2.08 -15.55 8.39
N ASN A 81 1.66 -15.70 9.65
CA ASN A 81 2.32 -15.05 10.77
C ASN A 81 3.58 -15.85 11.16
N LYS A 82 4.76 -15.27 10.98
CA LYS A 82 6.06 -15.87 11.40
C LYS A 82 6.62 -15.19 12.67
N LEU A 83 5.85 -14.33 13.33
CA LEU A 83 6.21 -13.81 14.64
C LEU A 83 6.14 -14.94 15.69
N HIS A 84 7.00 -14.87 16.71
CA HIS A 84 7.15 -15.97 17.66
C HIS A 84 6.04 -16.04 18.72
N THR A 85 5.67 -14.88 19.29
CA THR A 85 4.75 -14.78 20.43
C THR A 85 3.64 -13.76 20.22
N GLU A 86 3.60 -13.11 19.06
CA GLU A 86 2.68 -12.00 18.77
C GLU A 86 1.67 -12.40 17.70
N GLY A 87 0.43 -11.94 17.88
CA GLY A 87 -0.56 -11.95 16.81
C GLY A 87 -0.28 -10.86 15.78
N VAL A 88 -0.84 -10.99 14.57
CA VAL A 88 -0.75 -9.97 13.53
C VAL A 88 -2.07 -9.85 12.76
N VAL A 89 -2.36 -8.64 12.27
CA VAL A 89 -3.42 -8.35 11.29
C VAL A 89 -2.92 -7.27 10.33
N ILE A 90 -3.40 -7.28 9.09
CA ILE A 90 -3.12 -6.24 8.08
C ILE A 90 -4.42 -5.54 7.71
N HIS A 91 -4.46 -4.23 7.93
CA HIS A 91 -5.56 -3.38 7.48
C HIS A 91 -5.25 -2.75 6.12
N TRP A 92 -6.27 -2.71 5.25
CA TRP A 92 -6.19 -2.22 3.88
C TRP A 92 -6.74 -0.79 3.80
N HIS A 93 -5.92 0.18 4.20
CA HIS A 93 -6.35 1.56 4.44
C HIS A 93 -7.00 2.19 3.20
N GLY A 94 -8.27 2.59 3.36
CA GLY A 94 -9.08 3.21 2.30
C GLY A 94 -9.82 2.23 1.39
N ILE A 95 -9.57 0.92 1.50
CA ILE A 95 -10.36 -0.11 0.82
C ILE A 95 -11.67 -0.32 1.56
N ARG A 96 -12.79 -0.24 0.84
CA ARG A 96 -14.14 -0.18 1.44
C ARG A 96 -14.66 -1.49 2.04
N GLN A 97 -13.99 -2.61 1.79
CA GLN A 97 -14.39 -3.95 2.24
C GLN A 97 -15.86 -4.30 1.94
N ARG A 98 -16.37 -3.88 0.78
CA ARG A 98 -17.76 -4.12 0.38
C ARG A 98 -18.00 -5.60 0.16
N GLY A 99 -18.86 -6.17 0.99
CA GLY A 99 -19.16 -7.60 0.97
C GLY A 99 -18.04 -8.46 1.55
N THR A 100 -17.01 -7.88 2.18
CA THR A 100 -15.89 -8.58 2.83
C THR A 100 -15.46 -7.96 4.18
N PRO A 101 -16.37 -7.49 5.07
CA PRO A 101 -15.98 -6.79 6.31
C PRO A 101 -15.05 -7.59 7.24
N TRP A 102 -15.06 -8.92 7.18
CA TRP A 102 -14.16 -9.78 7.97
C TRP A 102 -12.70 -9.75 7.49
N ALA A 103 -12.44 -9.23 6.28
CA ALA A 103 -11.11 -9.05 5.71
C ALA A 103 -10.57 -7.62 5.92
N ASP A 104 -11.24 -6.80 6.75
CA ASP A 104 -10.81 -5.44 7.06
C ASP A 104 -9.50 -5.40 7.86
N GLY A 105 -9.20 -6.43 8.65
CA GLY A 105 -7.90 -6.54 9.32
C GLY A 105 -7.74 -5.66 10.55
N THR A 106 -8.83 -5.38 11.25
CA THR A 106 -8.88 -4.61 12.49
C THR A 106 -9.08 -5.56 13.68
N ALA A 107 -8.01 -5.80 14.44
CA ALA A 107 -8.03 -6.75 15.55
C ALA A 107 -9.09 -6.40 16.61
N SER A 108 -9.83 -7.41 17.07
CA SER A 108 -10.96 -7.28 18.01
C SER A 108 -12.18 -6.52 17.48
N ILE A 109 -12.19 -6.13 16.19
CA ILE A 109 -13.33 -5.49 15.52
C ILE A 109 -13.85 -6.39 14.39
N SER A 110 -13.05 -6.55 13.33
CA SER A 110 -13.44 -7.39 12.17
C SER A 110 -12.97 -8.83 12.31
N GLN A 111 -11.88 -9.06 13.05
CA GLN A 111 -11.32 -10.40 13.25
C GLN A 111 -10.50 -10.50 14.55
N CYS A 112 -10.27 -11.74 14.99
CA CYS A 112 -9.18 -12.04 15.90
C CYS A 112 -7.82 -11.86 15.21
N VAL A 113 -6.77 -11.71 16.00
CA VAL A 113 -5.40 -11.74 15.47
C VAL A 113 -5.08 -13.10 14.86
N ILE A 114 -4.21 -13.12 13.86
CA ILE A 114 -3.67 -14.35 13.29
C ILE A 114 -2.56 -14.83 14.23
N ASN A 115 -2.68 -16.02 14.82
CA ASN A 115 -1.70 -16.47 15.82
C ASN A 115 -0.36 -16.86 15.16
N PRO A 116 0.75 -16.91 15.93
CA PRO A 116 2.03 -17.45 15.46
C PRO A 116 1.89 -18.78 14.71
N GLY A 117 2.44 -18.83 13.49
CA GLY A 117 2.41 -20.01 12.62
C GLY A 117 1.13 -20.20 11.81
N GLU A 118 0.05 -19.49 12.12
CA GLU A 118 -1.20 -19.57 11.37
C GLU A 118 -1.15 -18.79 10.05
N THR A 119 -2.02 -19.20 9.12
CA THR A 119 -2.21 -18.55 7.83
C THR A 119 -3.65 -18.08 7.70
N PHE A 120 -3.86 -16.86 7.21
CA PHE A 120 -5.17 -16.28 6.94
C PHE A 120 -5.26 -15.74 5.52
N ASP A 121 -6.41 -15.93 4.87
CA ASP A 121 -6.67 -15.47 3.51
C ASP A 121 -7.51 -14.20 3.52
N TYR A 122 -6.87 -13.05 3.26
CA TYR A 122 -7.55 -11.81 2.93
C TYR A 122 -7.98 -11.84 1.46
N ARG A 123 -9.28 -11.73 1.20
CA ARG A 123 -9.84 -11.71 -0.16
C ARG A 123 -10.87 -10.59 -0.26
N PHE A 124 -10.60 -9.60 -1.10
CA PHE A 124 -11.47 -8.43 -1.25
C PHE A 124 -11.35 -7.81 -2.64
N THR A 125 -12.40 -7.07 -3.04
CA THR A 125 -12.42 -6.33 -4.30
C THR A 125 -11.88 -4.92 -4.09
N VAL A 126 -10.98 -4.48 -4.98
CA VAL A 126 -10.52 -3.09 -5.04
C VAL A 126 -11.40 -2.31 -6.01
N ASP A 127 -12.36 -1.54 -5.52
CA ASP A 127 -13.48 -1.07 -6.34
C ASP A 127 -13.35 0.37 -6.89
N ARG A 128 -12.28 1.08 -6.55
CA ARG A 128 -11.98 2.43 -7.04
C ARG A 128 -10.49 2.62 -7.27
N ALA A 129 -10.15 3.30 -8.36
CA ALA A 129 -8.78 3.74 -8.63
C ALA A 129 -8.33 4.77 -7.59
N GLY A 130 -7.04 4.73 -7.24
CA GLY A 130 -6.49 5.64 -6.24
C GLY A 130 -5.11 5.21 -5.75
N THR A 131 -4.60 6.01 -4.82
CA THR A 131 -3.40 5.73 -4.05
C THR A 131 -3.83 5.33 -2.65
N TYR A 132 -3.57 4.08 -2.29
CA TYR A 132 -3.88 3.49 -0.99
C TYR A 132 -2.60 2.91 -0.39
N PHE A 133 -2.73 2.34 0.80
CA PHE A 133 -1.66 1.62 1.48
C PHE A 133 -2.29 0.58 2.41
N TYR A 134 -1.45 -0.29 2.95
CA TYR A 134 -1.82 -1.20 4.01
C TYR A 134 -0.87 -1.04 5.19
N HIS A 135 -1.33 -1.37 6.39
CA HIS A 135 -0.50 -1.31 7.59
C HIS A 135 -0.96 -2.30 8.66
N GLY A 136 -0.06 -2.59 9.61
CA GLY A 136 -0.38 -3.32 10.82
C GLY A 136 -1.45 -2.59 11.62
N HIS A 137 -2.44 -3.33 12.11
CA HIS A 137 -3.57 -2.76 12.86
C HIS A 137 -3.83 -3.52 14.17
N TYR A 138 -2.75 -4.01 14.78
CA TYR A 138 -2.71 -4.59 16.12
C TYR A 138 -1.56 -3.95 16.91
N GLY A 139 -1.85 -3.50 18.14
CA GLY A 139 -0.90 -2.70 18.94
C GLY A 139 -0.34 -1.50 18.17
N MET A 140 0.95 -1.24 18.34
CA MET A 140 1.73 -0.25 17.60
C MET A 140 2.56 -0.87 16.46
N GLN A 141 2.18 -2.06 15.94
CA GLN A 141 2.98 -2.82 14.96
C GLN A 141 3.23 -2.05 13.64
N ARG A 142 2.36 -1.13 13.23
CA ARG A 142 2.64 -0.24 12.08
C ARG A 142 3.92 0.57 12.27
N SER A 143 4.16 1.07 13.48
CA SER A 143 5.35 1.86 13.82
C SER A 143 6.62 1.00 13.87
N ALA A 144 6.48 -0.32 13.98
CA ALA A 144 7.58 -1.26 13.86
C ALA A 144 7.99 -1.53 12.39
N GLY A 145 7.26 -0.96 11.43
CA GLY A 145 7.58 -1.06 9.99
C GLY A 145 6.59 -1.87 9.16
N LEU A 146 5.51 -2.39 9.76
CA LEU A 146 4.52 -3.19 9.05
C LEU A 146 3.58 -2.31 8.22
N TYR A 147 4.02 -1.91 7.03
CA TYR A 147 3.22 -1.16 6.05
C TYR A 147 3.78 -1.29 4.63
N GLY A 148 2.97 -0.94 3.64
CA GLY A 148 3.38 -0.87 2.24
C GLY A 148 2.31 -0.26 1.34
N ALA A 149 2.65 0.01 0.08
CA ALA A 149 1.77 0.68 -0.86
C ALA A 149 0.70 -0.27 -1.46
N LEU A 150 -0.49 0.27 -1.71
CA LEU A 150 -1.55 -0.39 -2.47
C LEU A 150 -2.05 0.57 -3.54
N ILE A 151 -1.76 0.27 -4.80
CA ILE A 151 -2.11 1.12 -5.93
C ILE A 151 -3.24 0.44 -6.70
N VAL A 152 -4.31 1.19 -6.92
CA VAL A 152 -5.41 0.76 -7.78
C VAL A 152 -5.42 1.67 -8.99
N ASP A 153 -5.09 1.12 -10.16
CA ASP A 153 -5.24 1.81 -11.43
C ASP A 153 -6.72 1.86 -11.85
N VAL A 154 -7.04 2.70 -12.84
CA VAL A 154 -8.36 2.72 -13.48
C VAL A 154 -8.77 1.35 -14.03
N ALA A 155 -10.06 1.14 -14.24
CA ALA A 155 -10.57 -0.14 -14.71
C ALA A 155 -10.03 -0.48 -16.11
N GLU A 156 -10.11 -1.75 -16.48
CA GLU A 156 -9.70 -2.21 -17.81
C GLU A 156 -10.36 -1.39 -18.92
N GLY A 157 -9.55 -0.82 -19.82
CA GLY A 157 -10.03 0.00 -20.94
C GLY A 157 -10.32 1.46 -20.58
N GLU A 158 -10.25 1.85 -19.31
CA GLU A 158 -10.38 3.23 -18.88
C GLU A 158 -9.02 3.96 -18.89
N LYS A 159 -9.07 5.29 -18.82
CA LYS A 159 -7.90 6.15 -18.70
C LYS A 159 -8.10 7.12 -17.54
N GLU A 160 -7.00 7.50 -16.90
CA GLU A 160 -7.00 8.60 -15.94
C GLU A 160 -7.50 9.90 -16.60
N PRO A 161 -8.16 10.80 -15.86
CA PRO A 161 -8.71 12.03 -16.42
C PRO A 161 -7.63 13.10 -16.74
N PHE A 162 -6.35 12.77 -16.56
CA PHE A 162 -5.19 13.61 -16.83
C PHE A 162 -4.06 12.78 -17.43
N HIS A 163 -3.19 13.42 -18.22
CA HIS A 163 -2.04 12.79 -18.87
C HIS A 163 -0.78 12.91 -18.01
N TYR A 164 0.06 11.88 -18.04
CA TYR A 164 1.41 11.86 -17.48
C TYR A 164 2.25 10.84 -18.26
N ASP A 165 3.56 11.07 -18.32
CA ASP A 165 4.53 10.24 -19.04
C ASP A 165 5.15 9.17 -18.15
N GLY A 166 5.04 9.32 -16.82
CA GLY A 166 5.52 8.36 -15.83
C GLY A 166 4.95 8.67 -14.45
N GLU A 167 5.30 7.83 -13.47
CA GLU A 167 4.85 8.04 -12.10
C GLU A 167 5.88 7.60 -11.07
N PHE A 168 5.75 8.15 -9.86
CA PHE A 168 6.52 7.78 -8.68
C PHE A 168 5.60 7.55 -7.50
N ASP A 169 5.95 6.56 -6.67
CA ASP A 169 5.26 6.24 -5.44
C ASP A 169 6.13 6.64 -4.25
N LEU A 170 5.59 7.51 -3.39
CA LEU A 170 6.21 7.98 -2.16
C LEU A 170 5.34 7.57 -0.97
N LEU A 171 5.84 6.63 -0.19
CA LEU A 171 5.27 6.27 1.11
C LEU A 171 6.07 6.94 2.21
N LEU A 172 5.42 7.84 2.93
CA LEU A 172 6.01 8.62 4.01
C LEU A 172 5.73 7.97 5.36
N SER A 173 6.75 7.90 6.21
CA SER A 173 6.62 7.46 7.59
C SER A 173 7.64 8.17 8.47
N ASP A 174 7.56 7.93 9.77
CA ASP A 174 8.46 8.41 10.80
C ASP A 174 9.03 7.21 11.58
N TRP A 175 10.19 7.40 12.19
CA TRP A 175 10.97 6.32 12.78
C TRP A 175 11.56 6.72 14.13
N TRP A 176 11.43 5.80 15.09
CA TRP A 176 12.03 5.91 16.41
C TRP A 176 13.04 4.78 16.62
N HIS A 177 14.11 5.07 17.37
CA HIS A 177 15.11 4.06 17.73
C HIS A 177 14.69 3.22 18.94
N GLN A 178 13.79 3.72 19.77
CA GLN A 178 13.22 2.97 20.89
C GLN A 178 12.21 1.94 20.38
N SER A 179 12.28 0.70 20.86
CA SER A 179 11.37 -0.37 20.42
C SER A 179 9.90 -0.03 20.71
N VAL A 180 9.01 -0.47 19.81
CA VAL A 180 7.56 -0.23 19.95
C VAL A 180 6.99 -0.80 21.25
N HIS A 181 7.46 -1.96 21.72
CA HIS A 181 7.00 -2.53 22.99
C HIS A 181 7.44 -1.68 24.20
N HIS A 182 8.64 -1.09 24.16
CA HIS A 182 9.07 -0.16 25.22
C HIS A 182 8.22 1.12 25.18
N GLN A 183 7.90 1.63 23.98
CA GLN A 183 6.98 2.76 23.82
C GLN A 183 5.58 2.44 24.38
N GLU A 184 5.00 1.29 24.05
CA GLU A 184 3.69 0.84 24.56
C GLU A 184 3.66 0.75 26.10
N VAL A 185 4.69 0.15 26.70
CA VAL A 185 4.84 0.10 28.17
C VAL A 185 4.96 1.50 28.75
N GLY A 186 5.73 2.38 28.12
CA GLY A 186 5.89 3.78 28.53
C GLY A 186 4.57 4.54 28.53
N LEU A 187 3.79 4.44 27.44
CA LEU A 187 2.49 5.08 27.30
C LEU A 187 1.45 4.53 28.28
N SER A 188 1.57 3.26 28.66
CA SER A 188 0.67 2.59 29.62
C SER A 188 1.11 2.74 31.09
N SER A 189 2.27 3.35 31.35
CA SER A 189 2.84 3.49 32.70
C SER A 189 2.18 4.60 33.52
N LYS A 190 2.41 4.58 34.84
CA LYS A 190 2.08 5.68 35.76
C LYS A 190 3.32 6.07 36.59
N PRO A 191 3.96 7.21 36.35
CA PRO A 191 3.59 8.22 35.35
C PRO A 191 3.77 7.73 33.91
N MET A 192 2.92 8.21 33.00
CA MET A 192 3.02 7.96 31.57
C MET A 192 4.32 8.55 31.04
N ARG A 193 4.98 7.83 30.13
CA ARG A 193 6.22 8.26 29.46
C ARG A 193 5.93 8.49 27.99
N TRP A 194 5.97 9.76 27.58
CA TRP A 194 5.76 10.16 26.19
C TRP A 194 6.89 9.65 25.29
N ILE A 195 6.54 9.22 24.07
CA ILE A 195 7.50 8.66 23.10
C ILE A 195 8.45 9.72 22.51
N GLY A 196 8.10 11.00 22.61
CA GLY A 196 8.86 12.09 21.99
C GLY A 196 8.70 12.17 20.47
N GLU A 197 9.38 13.14 19.86
CA GLU A 197 9.43 13.30 18.41
C GLU A 197 10.28 12.19 17.74
N PRO A 198 10.01 11.85 16.47
CA PRO A 198 10.78 10.82 15.76
C PRO A 198 12.24 11.21 15.56
N GLN A 199 13.12 10.22 15.54
CA GLN A 199 14.54 10.42 15.25
C GLN A 199 14.79 10.63 13.75
N ALA A 200 14.00 10.00 12.89
CA ALA A 200 14.12 10.15 11.45
C ALA A 200 12.74 10.19 10.76
N LEU A 201 12.67 10.92 9.65
CA LEU A 201 11.60 10.79 8.68
C LEU A 201 12.07 9.87 7.57
N LEU A 202 11.18 8.99 7.10
CA LEU A 202 11.49 8.03 6.06
C LEU A 202 10.65 8.32 4.81
N VAL A 203 11.33 8.30 3.66
CA VAL A 203 10.70 8.28 2.33
C VAL A 203 10.97 6.91 1.73
N ASN A 204 9.92 6.15 1.44
CA ASN A 204 10.03 4.76 0.99
C ASN A 204 10.88 3.89 1.92
N GLY A 205 10.77 4.11 3.24
CA GLY A 205 11.48 3.37 4.29
C GLY A 205 12.94 3.79 4.50
N ARG A 206 13.37 4.92 3.94
CA ARG A 206 14.77 5.36 3.95
C ARG A 206 14.89 6.80 4.47
N GLY A 207 15.80 7.03 5.40
CA GLY A 207 16.07 8.33 6.01
C GLY A 207 17.54 8.52 6.37
N GLN A 208 17.87 9.62 7.03
CA GLN A 208 19.22 9.87 7.53
C GLN A 208 19.15 10.32 8.99
N TYR A 209 20.02 9.77 9.82
CA TYR A 209 20.16 10.15 11.23
C TYR A 209 21.61 10.56 11.54
N GLY A 210 21.79 11.65 12.29
CA GLY A 210 23.11 12.13 12.73
C GLY A 210 23.99 12.75 11.62
N CYS A 211 23.51 12.80 10.38
CA CYS A 211 24.18 13.44 9.24
C CYS A 211 23.14 14.07 8.31
N SER A 212 23.58 14.86 7.33
CA SER A 212 22.72 15.39 6.27
C SER A 212 23.38 15.24 4.90
N MET A 213 22.60 14.81 3.90
CA MET A 213 23.05 14.81 2.50
C MET A 213 23.18 16.23 1.92
N ALA A 214 22.51 17.20 2.56
CA ALA A 214 22.55 18.62 2.20
C ALA A 214 23.41 19.45 3.16
N ALA A 215 24.30 18.80 3.94
CA ALA A 215 25.14 19.49 4.93
C ALA A 215 25.97 20.63 4.31
N HIS A 216 26.40 20.49 3.05
CA HIS A 216 27.13 21.52 2.31
C HIS A 216 26.37 22.84 2.11
N TYR A 217 25.03 22.82 2.12
CA TYR A 217 24.20 24.01 1.92
C TYR A 217 23.71 24.64 3.23
N GLY A 218 23.78 23.90 4.34
CA GLY A 218 23.29 24.34 5.64
C GLY A 218 24.41 24.92 6.49
N ASN A 219 24.11 25.93 7.31
CA ASN A 219 24.99 26.36 8.39
C ASN A 219 24.82 25.46 9.64
N SER A 220 24.58 24.16 9.43
CA SER A 220 24.31 23.18 10.49
C SER A 220 25.59 22.50 10.95
N SER A 221 25.64 22.09 12.21
CA SER A 221 26.74 21.27 12.75
C SER A 221 26.74 19.80 12.27
N LEU A 222 25.76 19.40 11.45
CA LEU A 222 25.67 18.05 10.92
C LEU A 222 26.76 17.79 9.89
N SER A 223 27.37 16.61 9.95
CA SER A 223 28.33 16.14 8.96
C SER A 223 27.63 15.71 7.67
N GLN A 224 28.39 15.73 6.57
CA GLN A 224 27.94 15.14 5.31
C GLN A 224 27.80 13.62 5.48
N CYS A 225 26.66 13.05 5.07
CA CYS A 225 26.48 11.60 5.10
C CYS A 225 27.45 10.90 4.14
N ASN A 226 28.08 9.82 4.60
CA ASN A 226 28.96 8.98 3.77
C ASN A 226 28.14 7.83 3.17
N ILE A 227 27.48 8.09 2.04
CA ILE A 227 26.58 7.15 1.34
C ILE A 227 27.14 6.85 -0.05
N THR A 228 27.28 5.56 -0.38
CA THR A 228 27.73 5.08 -1.70
C THR A 228 26.57 4.78 -2.66
N GLY A 229 25.34 4.67 -2.14
CA GLY A 229 24.11 4.46 -2.90
C GLY A 229 23.49 3.07 -2.72
N ASN A 230 24.25 2.11 -2.18
CA ASN A 230 23.81 0.73 -1.99
C ASN A 230 23.28 0.45 -0.58
N GLU A 231 23.42 1.40 0.34
CA GLU A 231 22.99 1.27 1.72
C GLU A 231 21.46 1.22 1.84
N GLN A 232 20.96 0.53 2.87
CA GLN A 232 19.51 0.41 3.14
C GLN A 232 18.84 1.78 3.40
N TRP A 233 19.62 2.78 3.81
CA TRP A 233 19.19 4.14 4.15
C TRP A 233 19.61 5.20 3.10
N ALA A 234 20.24 4.77 2.00
CA ALA A 234 20.53 5.65 0.88
C ALA A 234 19.23 6.18 0.27
N PRO A 235 19.08 7.50 0.00
CA PRO A 235 17.81 8.07 -0.42
C PRO A 235 17.31 7.47 -1.74
N TYR A 236 16.00 7.28 -1.86
CA TYR A 236 15.37 6.88 -3.11
C TYR A 236 15.37 8.05 -4.09
N ILE A 237 16.18 7.97 -5.14
CA ILE A 237 16.33 9.05 -6.14
C ILE A 237 15.23 8.94 -7.20
N LEU A 238 14.54 10.06 -7.44
CA LEU A 238 13.55 10.18 -8.50
C LEU A 238 14.23 10.59 -9.81
N HIS A 239 14.41 9.64 -10.72
CA HIS A 239 14.99 9.89 -12.03
C HIS A 239 13.92 10.38 -13.00
N VAL A 240 14.08 11.59 -13.52
CA VAL A 240 13.14 12.22 -14.46
C VAL A 240 13.82 12.63 -15.74
N ASP A 241 13.07 12.57 -16.84
CA ASP A 241 13.47 13.11 -18.13
C ASP A 241 13.00 14.57 -18.25
N PRO A 242 13.80 15.47 -18.86
CA PRO A 242 13.38 16.83 -19.14
C PRO A 242 12.12 16.88 -20.02
N ASN A 243 11.26 17.89 -19.80
CA ASN A 243 10.04 18.14 -20.57
C ASN A 243 9.01 16.98 -20.53
N LYS A 244 8.96 16.26 -19.41
CA LYS A 244 7.98 15.20 -19.13
C LYS A 244 7.13 15.55 -17.92
N THR A 245 5.88 15.07 -17.92
CA THR A 245 4.96 15.23 -16.78
C THR A 245 4.90 13.93 -15.99
N TYR A 246 5.12 14.00 -14.68
CA TYR A 246 5.07 12.83 -13.81
C TYR A 246 3.95 12.94 -12.78
N ARG A 247 3.25 11.83 -12.54
CA ARG A 247 2.35 11.69 -11.39
C ARG A 247 3.16 11.28 -10.15
N ILE A 248 3.10 12.05 -9.07
CA ILE A 248 3.67 11.64 -7.78
C ILE A 248 2.53 11.20 -6.87
N ARG A 249 2.47 9.91 -6.57
CA ARG A 249 1.51 9.31 -5.63
C ARG A 249 2.12 9.38 -4.23
N ILE A 250 1.46 10.09 -3.32
CA ILE A 250 1.96 10.31 -1.95
C ILE A 250 0.97 9.71 -0.96
N ALA A 251 1.45 8.86 -0.07
CA ALA A 251 0.70 8.33 1.06
C ALA A 251 1.50 8.52 2.36
N SER A 252 0.81 8.71 3.48
CA SER A 252 1.44 8.82 4.80
C SER A 252 0.96 7.72 5.73
N THR A 253 1.91 7.07 6.39
CA THR A 253 1.70 6.06 7.43
C THR A 253 2.34 6.48 8.76
N THR A 254 2.64 7.77 8.92
CA THR A 254 3.30 8.33 10.10
C THR A 254 2.59 7.95 11.40
N ALA A 255 3.36 7.59 12.42
CA ALA A 255 2.93 7.37 13.78
C ALA A 255 2.38 8.66 14.40
N LEU A 256 3.10 9.76 14.18
CA LEU A 256 2.86 11.04 14.82
C LEU A 256 2.99 12.21 13.83
N ALA A 257 4.02 12.20 12.98
CA ALA A 257 4.42 13.38 12.24
C ALA A 257 3.35 13.84 11.22
N SER A 258 3.15 15.16 11.15
CA SER A 258 2.45 15.84 10.06
C SER A 258 3.49 16.49 9.16
N LEU A 259 3.47 16.16 7.88
CA LEU A 259 4.55 16.50 6.95
C LEU A 259 4.12 17.54 5.91
N ASN A 260 5.09 18.33 5.45
CA ASN A 260 4.98 19.16 4.25
C ASN A 260 5.93 18.61 3.19
N LEU A 261 5.44 18.45 1.96
CA LEU A 261 6.25 18.03 0.82
C LEU A 261 6.46 19.21 -0.13
N ALA A 262 7.71 19.43 -0.53
CA ALA A 262 8.08 20.43 -1.52
C ALA A 262 9.17 19.87 -2.45
N ILE A 263 9.14 20.29 -3.72
CA ILE A 263 10.18 20.00 -4.71
C ILE A 263 10.72 21.35 -5.20
N GLY A 264 12.00 21.62 -4.98
CA GLY A 264 12.62 22.90 -5.36
C GLY A 264 12.62 23.09 -6.89
N LYS A 265 12.08 24.22 -7.37
CA LYS A 265 11.92 24.59 -8.79
C LYS A 265 11.00 23.66 -9.63
N ALA A 266 9.89 23.18 -9.07
CA ALA A 266 8.93 22.33 -9.79
C ALA A 266 7.82 23.08 -10.55
N GLU A 267 7.72 24.41 -10.41
CA GLU A 267 6.80 25.25 -11.20
C GLU A 267 7.60 26.01 -12.27
N SER A 268 7.36 25.65 -13.53
CA SER A 268 7.65 26.51 -14.67
C SER A 268 6.33 27.18 -15.09
N ASP A 269 6.30 28.51 -15.06
CA ASP A 269 5.25 29.33 -15.70
C ASP A 269 5.05 28.95 -17.17
#